data_AF-A0A251X4M9-F1
#
_entry.id   AF-A0A251X4M9-F1
#
_cell.length_a   1.000
_cell.length_b   1.000
_cell.length_c   1.000
_cell.angle_alpha   90.00
_cell.angle_beta   90.00
_cell.angle_gamma   90.00
#
_symmetry.space_group_name_H-M   'P 1'
#
loop_
_entity.id
_entity.type
_entity.pdbx_description
1 polymer ?
#
loop_
_entity_poly.entity_id
_entity_poly.type
_entity_poly.pdbx_seq_one_letter_code
_entity_poly.pdbx_strand_id
1 'polypeptide(L)'
;MREEEILETAYQNAKTLDFNQISPVVKRDIDVLMDKISSNKSLISALVTSLMKKILEPQQDIRLHRTEKNDGSGFIGGYSARTLDTKYTMPFFKNYFPRYANKESSFLTLSLRAEIKWNKKEGQHLKIRNKQLKESFLNIFEQVEENNANPTDYLQYIFAKLIALSQAEYDVFHTVQIQANRANYLNIYLIVEMLQKHFESKQSSRLPVIAIYSIPIFSESYNNTFQIGENNEQKI
;
A
#
# COMPACT_ATOMS: atom_id res chain seq x y z
N MET A 1 -10.67 -23.04 1.40
CA MET A 1 -10.23 -21.72 1.92
C MET A 1 -10.95 -20.65 1.12
N ARG A 2 -11.71 -19.80 1.81
CA ARG A 2 -12.27 -18.58 1.22
C ARG A 2 -11.11 -17.58 1.11
N GLU A 3 -10.99 -16.83 0.02
CA GLU A 3 -9.81 -16.04 -0.36
C GLU A 3 -9.35 -15.05 0.74
N GLU A 4 -10.31 -14.55 1.53
CA GLU A 4 -10.08 -13.73 2.72
C GLU A 4 -9.28 -14.46 3.81
N GLU A 5 -9.54 -15.76 4.03
CA GLU A 5 -8.87 -16.59 5.03
C GLU A 5 -7.37 -16.73 4.71
N ILE A 6 -6.99 -16.76 3.43
CA ILE A 6 -5.58 -16.81 3.01
C ILE A 6 -4.87 -15.52 3.42
N LEU A 7 -5.47 -14.36 3.13
CA LEU A 7 -4.90 -13.05 3.47
C LEU A 7 -4.82 -12.87 4.98
N GLU A 8 -5.88 -13.23 5.71
CA GLU A 8 -5.95 -13.10 7.16
C GLU A 8 -4.93 -14.02 7.84
N THR A 9 -4.85 -15.29 7.43
CA THR A 9 -3.89 -16.24 8.00
C THR A 9 -2.45 -15.78 7.74
N ALA A 10 -2.13 -15.34 6.53
CA ALA A 10 -0.81 -14.81 6.21
C ALA A 10 -0.49 -13.56 7.03
N TYR A 11 -1.48 -12.69 7.27
CA TYR A 11 -1.31 -11.49 8.10
C TYR A 11 -1.06 -11.81 9.58
N GLN A 12 -1.80 -12.76 10.15
CA GLN A 12 -1.59 -13.18 11.53
C GLN A 12 -0.20 -13.81 11.70
N ASN A 13 0.21 -14.68 10.77
CA ASN A 13 1.55 -15.28 10.79
C ASN A 13 2.66 -14.23 10.61
N ALA A 14 2.41 -13.20 9.80
CA ALA A 14 3.36 -12.13 9.57
C ALA A 14 3.67 -11.29 10.82
N LYS A 15 2.74 -11.20 11.79
CA LYS A 15 2.95 -10.45 13.04
C LYS A 15 4.05 -11.03 13.92
N THR A 16 4.26 -12.35 13.85
CA THR A 16 5.26 -13.07 14.66
C THR A 16 6.41 -13.60 13.82
N LEU A 17 6.52 -13.15 12.57
CA LEU A 17 7.51 -13.65 11.63
C LEU A 17 8.92 -13.19 12.01
N ASP A 18 9.82 -14.13 12.26
CA ASP A 18 11.24 -13.83 12.39
C ASP A 18 11.86 -13.64 11.00
N PHE A 19 12.33 -12.43 10.73
CA PHE A 19 12.92 -12.10 9.43
C PHE A 19 14.16 -12.94 9.16
N ASN A 20 14.86 -13.46 10.17
CA ASN A 20 16.04 -14.31 9.96
C ASN A 20 15.69 -15.65 9.30
N GLN A 21 14.45 -16.12 9.43
CA GLN A 21 13.97 -17.38 8.85
C GLN A 21 13.60 -17.24 7.37
N ILE A 22 13.45 -16.01 6.87
CA ILE A 22 13.12 -15.76 5.46
C ILE A 22 14.36 -15.89 4.59
N SER A 23 14.23 -16.67 3.51
CA SER A 23 15.28 -16.88 2.51
C SER A 23 15.82 -15.55 1.95
N PRO A 24 17.15 -15.39 1.82
CA PRO A 24 17.75 -14.18 1.24
C PRO A 24 17.22 -13.82 -0.14
N VAL A 25 16.82 -14.83 -0.93
CA VAL A 25 16.25 -14.64 -2.27
C VAL A 25 14.92 -13.89 -2.19
N VAL A 26 14.04 -14.31 -1.28
CA VAL A 26 12.74 -13.67 -1.01
C VAL A 26 12.95 -12.22 -0.56
N LYS A 27 13.90 -12.00 0.35
CA LYS A 27 14.20 -10.67 0.88
C LYS A 27 14.65 -9.70 -0.22
N ARG A 28 15.63 -10.12 -1.02
CA ARG A 28 16.29 -9.25 -2.00
C ARG A 28 15.29 -8.56 -2.92
N ASP A 29 14.37 -9.32 -3.52
CA ASP A 29 13.44 -8.78 -4.50
C ASP A 29 12.25 -8.07 -3.84
N ILE A 30 11.76 -8.54 -2.69
CA ILE A 30 10.68 -7.83 -1.95
C ILE A 30 11.18 -6.50 -1.38
N ASP A 31 12.38 -6.45 -0.82
CA ASP A 31 12.92 -5.22 -0.20
C ASP A 31 13.03 -4.08 -1.22
N VAL A 32 13.44 -4.39 -2.45
CA VAL A 32 13.46 -3.41 -3.55
C VAL A 32 12.07 -2.82 -3.83
N LEU A 33 11.02 -3.65 -3.77
CA LEU A 33 9.64 -3.18 -3.95
C LEU A 33 9.18 -2.34 -2.75
N MET A 34 9.52 -2.77 -1.53
CA MET A 34 9.14 -2.12 -0.28
C MET A 34 9.81 -0.76 -0.11
N ASP A 35 11.09 -0.61 -0.47
CA ASP A 35 11.84 0.66 -0.39
C ASP A 35 11.18 1.79 -1.19
N LYS A 36 10.41 1.44 -2.23
CA LYS A 36 9.72 2.41 -3.09
C LYS A 36 8.21 2.30 -3.03
N ILE A 37 7.67 1.69 -1.96
CA ILE A 37 6.24 1.43 -1.82
C ILE A 37 5.39 2.70 -1.92
N SER A 38 5.87 3.82 -1.37
CA SER A 38 5.16 5.11 -1.40
C SER A 38 4.78 5.56 -2.82
N SER A 39 5.61 5.22 -3.81
CA SER A 39 5.43 5.56 -5.23
C SER A 39 4.91 4.41 -6.08
N ASN A 40 4.85 3.17 -5.55
CA ASN A 40 4.54 1.96 -6.32
C ASN A 40 3.56 1.01 -5.63
N LYS A 41 2.66 1.53 -4.78
CA LYS A 41 1.64 0.77 -4.02
C LYS A 41 0.86 -0.25 -4.88
N SER A 42 0.59 0.09 -6.13
CA SER A 42 -0.13 -0.80 -7.04
C SER A 42 0.64 -2.10 -7.33
N LEU A 43 1.97 -2.05 -7.43
CA LEU A 43 2.77 -3.24 -7.72
C LEU A 43 2.76 -4.23 -6.54
N ILE A 44 2.85 -3.73 -5.31
CA ILE A 44 2.73 -4.55 -4.10
C ILE A 44 1.32 -5.18 -4.02
N SER A 45 0.27 -4.38 -4.19
CA SER A 45 -1.12 -4.89 -4.16
C SER A 45 -1.35 -5.96 -5.22
N ALA A 46 -0.91 -5.73 -6.46
CA ALA A 46 -1.05 -6.71 -7.55
C ALA A 46 -0.25 -7.99 -7.29
N LEU A 47 0.95 -7.87 -6.70
CA LEU A 47 1.74 -9.02 -6.28
C LEU A 47 1.00 -9.83 -5.21
N VAL A 48 0.43 -9.18 -4.19
CA VAL A 48 -0.37 -9.85 -3.16
C VAL A 48 -1.57 -10.58 -3.75
N THR A 49 -2.33 -9.95 -4.65
CA THR A 49 -3.45 -10.62 -5.35
C THR A 49 -3.00 -11.88 -6.09
N SER A 50 -1.82 -11.81 -6.73
CA SER A 50 -1.29 -12.90 -7.52
C SER A 50 -0.79 -14.04 -6.64
N LEU A 51 -0.05 -13.75 -5.57
CA LEU A 51 0.40 -14.76 -4.59
C LEU A 51 -0.80 -15.45 -3.91
N MET A 52 -1.83 -14.69 -3.53
CA MET A 52 -3.08 -15.24 -3.00
C MET A 52 -3.72 -16.22 -3.99
N LYS A 53 -3.78 -15.87 -5.28
CA LYS A 53 -4.30 -16.77 -6.32
C LYS A 53 -3.45 -18.04 -6.44
N LYS A 54 -2.12 -17.95 -6.38
CA LYS A 54 -1.24 -19.12 -6.42
C LYS A 54 -1.44 -20.05 -5.24
N ILE A 55 -1.65 -19.49 -4.04
CA ILE A 55 -1.93 -20.28 -2.82
C ILE A 55 -3.30 -20.98 -2.95
N LEU A 56 -4.30 -20.27 -3.46
CA LEU A 56 -5.65 -20.81 -3.67
C LEU A 56 -5.66 -21.94 -4.72
N GLU A 57 -4.98 -21.72 -5.83
CA GLU A 57 -4.92 -22.64 -6.97
C GLU A 57 -3.46 -22.82 -7.40
N PRO A 58 -2.73 -23.79 -6.81
CA PRO A 58 -1.29 -23.99 -7.06
C PRO A 58 -0.92 -24.20 -8.52
N GLN A 59 -1.84 -24.73 -9.34
CA GLN A 59 -1.63 -24.98 -10.76
C GLN A 59 -1.81 -23.73 -11.65
N GLN A 60 -2.36 -22.64 -11.11
CA GLN A 60 -2.53 -21.40 -11.87
C GLN A 60 -1.16 -20.74 -12.12
N ASP A 61 -0.84 -20.45 -13.39
CA ASP A 61 0.28 -19.55 -13.73
C ASP A 61 -0.16 -18.11 -13.43
N ILE A 62 0.40 -17.52 -12.35
CA ILE A 62 0.00 -16.18 -11.91
C ILE A 62 0.61 -15.04 -12.73
N ARG A 63 1.41 -15.36 -13.75
CA ARG A 63 1.87 -14.37 -14.75
C ARG A 63 0.77 -14.01 -15.74
N LEU A 64 -0.26 -14.85 -15.85
CA LEU A 64 -1.41 -14.73 -16.76
C LEU A 64 -2.59 -14.02 -16.07
N HIS A 65 -2.38 -12.76 -15.69
CA HIS A 65 -3.28 -11.98 -14.83
C HIS A 65 -4.59 -11.49 -15.48
N ARG A 66 -4.89 -11.90 -16.73
CA ARG A 66 -6.10 -11.54 -17.48
C ARG A 66 -6.72 -12.77 -18.11
N THR A 67 -8.00 -13.01 -17.81
CA THR A 67 -8.79 -14.05 -18.48
C THR A 67 -8.99 -13.70 -19.96
N GLU A 68 -8.90 -14.72 -20.80
CA GLU A 68 -9.26 -14.66 -22.21
C GLU A 68 -10.72 -14.24 -22.43
N LYS A 69 -10.94 -13.41 -23.43
CA LYS A 69 -12.25 -12.93 -23.85
C LYS A 69 -12.51 -13.31 -25.30
N ASN A 70 -13.78 -13.29 -25.67
CA ASN A 70 -14.24 -13.60 -27.03
C ASN A 70 -13.67 -12.68 -28.12
N ASP A 71 -13.16 -11.50 -27.75
CA ASP A 71 -12.50 -10.55 -28.67
C ASP A 71 -11.02 -10.88 -28.91
N GLY A 72 -10.52 -12.00 -28.38
CA GLY A 72 -9.13 -12.44 -28.49
C GLY A 72 -8.18 -11.75 -27.50
N SER A 73 -8.69 -10.90 -26.60
CA SER A 73 -7.88 -10.27 -25.57
C SER A 73 -7.77 -11.11 -24.30
N GLY A 74 -6.62 -11.06 -23.64
CA GLY A 74 -6.31 -11.81 -22.42
C GLY A 74 -5.43 -13.02 -22.68
N PHE A 75 -5.37 -13.94 -21.72
CA PHE A 75 -4.52 -15.11 -21.80
C PHE A 75 -5.34 -16.39 -21.70
N ILE A 76 -5.07 -17.35 -22.58
CA ILE A 76 -5.54 -18.73 -22.45
C ILE A 76 -5.03 -19.26 -21.09
N GLY A 77 -5.95 -19.71 -20.23
CA GLY A 77 -5.63 -20.13 -18.86
C GLY A 77 -5.35 -18.98 -17.88
N GLY A 78 -5.65 -17.74 -18.27
CA GLY A 78 -5.53 -16.57 -17.40
C GLY A 78 -6.69 -16.41 -16.42
N TYR A 79 -6.43 -15.72 -15.31
CA TYR A 79 -7.41 -15.48 -14.25
C TYR A 79 -7.81 -14.00 -14.16
N SER A 80 -8.98 -13.72 -13.59
CA SER A 80 -9.46 -12.34 -13.45
C SER A 80 -8.84 -11.66 -12.22
N ALA A 81 -7.57 -11.25 -12.35
CA ALA A 81 -6.83 -10.66 -11.24
C ALA A 81 -7.46 -9.35 -10.74
N ARG A 82 -8.03 -8.54 -11.64
CA ARG A 82 -8.78 -7.33 -11.25
C ARG A 82 -9.98 -7.65 -10.38
N THR A 83 -10.73 -8.71 -10.68
CA THR A 83 -11.89 -9.11 -9.87
C THR A 83 -11.46 -9.52 -8.48
N LEU A 84 -10.39 -10.33 -8.38
CA LEU A 84 -9.83 -10.76 -7.09
C LEU A 84 -9.30 -9.58 -6.27
N ASP A 85 -8.57 -8.66 -6.90
CA ASP A 85 -8.06 -7.45 -6.25
C ASP A 85 -9.19 -6.57 -5.73
N THR A 86 -10.22 -6.34 -6.54
CA THR A 86 -11.36 -5.50 -6.16
C THR A 86 -12.16 -6.11 -5.01
N LYS A 87 -12.34 -7.44 -5.02
CA LYS A 87 -13.18 -8.14 -4.05
C LYS A 87 -12.47 -8.41 -2.72
N TYR A 88 -11.16 -8.70 -2.75
CA TYR A 88 -10.44 -9.20 -1.56
C TYR A 88 -9.20 -8.37 -1.22
N THR A 89 -8.24 -8.24 -2.16
CA THR A 89 -6.94 -7.61 -1.84
C THR A 89 -7.07 -6.13 -1.50
N MET A 90 -7.79 -5.35 -2.30
CA MET A 90 -7.96 -3.92 -2.07
C MET A 90 -8.73 -3.64 -0.76
N PRO A 91 -9.88 -4.29 -0.46
CA PRO A 91 -10.53 -4.17 0.85
C PRO A 91 -9.61 -4.53 2.01
N PHE A 92 -8.85 -5.63 1.89
CA PHE A 92 -7.87 -6.03 2.91
C PHE A 92 -6.81 -4.94 3.15
N PHE A 93 -6.22 -4.38 2.09
CA PHE A 93 -5.28 -3.26 2.22
C PHE A 93 -5.93 -2.02 2.84
N LYS A 94 -7.18 -1.69 2.50
CA LYS A 94 -7.89 -0.54 3.10
C LYS A 94 -8.10 -0.73 4.60
N ASN A 95 -8.34 -1.96 5.04
CA ASN A 95 -8.57 -2.27 6.46
C ASN A 95 -7.27 -2.30 7.27
N TYR A 96 -6.24 -2.99 6.78
CA TYR A 96 -5.01 -3.22 7.56
C TYR A 96 -3.86 -2.26 7.24
N PHE A 97 -3.81 -1.72 6.02
CA PHE A 97 -2.70 -0.92 5.51
C PHE A 97 -3.20 0.33 4.76
N PRO A 98 -4.08 1.18 5.35
CA PRO A 98 -4.80 2.23 4.63
C PRO A 98 -3.87 3.22 3.90
N ARG A 99 -2.70 3.53 4.47
CA ARG A 99 -1.69 4.39 3.83
C ARG A 99 -1.12 3.78 2.55
N TYR A 100 -1.04 2.46 2.47
CA TYR A 100 -0.49 1.70 1.34
C TYR A 100 -1.57 1.17 0.40
N ALA A 101 -2.85 1.36 0.75
CA ALA A 101 -3.97 1.00 -0.11
C ALA A 101 -4.01 1.87 -1.37
N ASN A 102 -4.36 1.25 -2.50
CA ASN A 102 -4.70 1.97 -3.72
C ASN A 102 -6.13 2.56 -3.58
N LYS A 103 -6.36 3.73 -4.17
CA LYS A 103 -7.71 4.33 -4.20
C LYS A 103 -8.68 3.42 -4.96
N GLU A 104 -8.21 2.99 -6.13
CA GLU A 104 -8.86 2.09 -7.06
C GLU A 104 -8.06 0.79 -7.19
N SER A 105 -8.61 -0.22 -7.88
CA SER A 105 -7.93 -1.48 -8.15
C SER A 105 -6.53 -1.26 -8.75
N SER A 106 -5.55 -2.04 -8.25
CA SER A 106 -4.17 -2.00 -8.73
C SER A 106 -4.05 -2.34 -10.23
N PHE A 107 -4.97 -3.14 -10.74
CA PHE A 107 -5.06 -3.55 -12.15
C PHE A 107 -5.64 -2.48 -13.08
N LEU A 108 -6.03 -1.31 -12.54
CA LEU A 108 -6.31 -0.13 -13.35
C LEU A 108 -5.05 0.66 -13.71
N THR A 109 -3.93 0.41 -13.04
CA THR A 109 -2.65 1.06 -13.34
C THR A 109 -2.10 0.60 -14.69
N LEU A 110 -1.60 1.55 -15.48
CA LEU A 110 -1.17 1.33 -16.87
C LEU A 110 -0.13 0.20 -17.02
N SER A 111 0.80 0.07 -16.08
CA SER A 111 1.81 -1.00 -16.09
C SER A 111 1.25 -2.38 -15.78
N LEU A 112 0.11 -2.46 -15.08
CA LEU A 112 -0.49 -3.72 -14.58
C LEU A 112 -1.71 -4.17 -15.40
N ARG A 113 -2.34 -3.26 -16.15
CA ARG A 113 -3.46 -3.57 -17.05
C ARG A 113 -3.01 -4.14 -18.40
N ALA A 114 -1.78 -3.83 -18.79
CA ALA A 114 -1.24 -4.16 -20.11
C ALA A 114 -1.30 -5.67 -20.36
N GLU A 115 -1.62 -6.06 -21.58
CA GLU A 115 -1.66 -7.47 -22.01
C GLU A 115 -0.26 -8.01 -22.26
N ILE A 116 0.51 -8.10 -21.19
CA ILE A 116 1.92 -8.51 -21.20
C ILE A 116 2.07 -9.58 -20.12
N LYS A 117 2.52 -10.78 -20.51
CA LYS A 117 2.81 -11.84 -19.54
C LYS A 117 3.94 -11.39 -18.62
N TRP A 118 3.77 -11.56 -17.32
CA TRP A 118 4.77 -11.15 -16.32
C TRP A 118 5.95 -12.14 -16.19
N ASN A 119 6.53 -12.53 -17.32
CA ASN A 119 7.78 -13.28 -17.38
C ASN A 119 8.96 -12.33 -17.72
N LYS A 120 10.21 -12.83 -17.62
CA LYS A 120 11.40 -12.01 -17.89
C LYS A 120 11.54 -11.50 -19.33
N LYS A 121 10.89 -12.16 -20.30
CA LYS A 121 11.01 -11.84 -21.74
C LYS A 121 10.04 -10.73 -22.13
N GLU A 122 8.74 -10.98 -21.96
CA GLU A 122 7.67 -10.05 -22.31
C GLU A 122 7.54 -8.92 -21.30
N GLY A 123 7.76 -9.21 -20.01
CA GLY A 123 7.64 -8.25 -18.91
C GLY A 123 8.57 -7.05 -19.03
N GLN A 124 9.61 -7.09 -19.87
CA GLN A 124 10.46 -5.94 -20.15
C GLN A 124 9.68 -4.75 -20.74
N HIS A 125 8.58 -5.02 -21.46
CA HIS A 125 7.70 -4.03 -22.06
C HIS A 125 6.72 -3.39 -21.07
N LEU A 126 6.68 -3.84 -19.81
CA LEU A 126 5.86 -3.20 -18.78
C LEU A 126 6.29 -1.74 -18.60
N LYS A 127 5.30 -0.84 -18.50
CA LYS A 127 5.50 0.61 -18.35
C LYS A 127 5.91 0.99 -16.92
N ILE A 128 6.95 0.34 -16.39
CA ILE A 128 7.59 0.61 -15.10
C ILE A 128 8.92 1.30 -15.37
N ARG A 129 9.06 2.57 -14.94
CA ARG A 129 10.24 3.40 -15.23
C ARG A 129 11.50 2.92 -14.53
N ASN A 130 11.38 2.45 -13.28
CA ASN A 130 12.52 1.98 -12.51
C ASN A 130 12.88 0.55 -12.93
N LYS A 131 14.05 0.38 -13.55
CA LYS A 131 14.56 -0.92 -14.02
C LYS A 131 14.70 -1.94 -12.90
N GLN A 132 15.35 -1.57 -11.79
CA GLN A 132 15.56 -2.47 -10.65
C GLN A 132 14.22 -2.95 -10.08
N LEU A 133 13.24 -2.05 -9.98
CA LEU A 133 11.92 -2.38 -9.46
C LEU A 133 11.15 -3.32 -10.39
N LYS A 134 11.23 -3.08 -11.70
CA LYS A 134 10.65 -3.96 -12.72
C LYS A 134 11.28 -5.35 -12.68
N GLU A 135 12.60 -5.43 -12.58
CA GLU A 135 13.33 -6.69 -12.50
C GLU A 135 12.94 -7.47 -11.25
N SER A 136 12.94 -6.84 -10.08
CA SER A 136 12.52 -7.51 -8.84
C SER A 136 11.06 -7.97 -8.87
N PHE A 137 10.15 -7.18 -9.46
CA PHE A 137 8.77 -7.61 -9.66
C PHE A 137 8.69 -8.89 -10.51
N LEU A 138 9.36 -8.93 -11.66
CA LEU A 138 9.35 -10.09 -12.56
C LEU A 138 10.09 -11.31 -11.98
N ASN A 139 11.17 -11.08 -11.24
CA ASN A 139 11.94 -12.13 -10.58
C ASN A 139 11.09 -12.92 -9.57
N ILE A 140 10.19 -12.26 -8.84
CA ILE A 140 9.31 -12.94 -7.88
C ILE A 140 8.38 -13.92 -8.60
N PHE A 141 7.79 -13.53 -9.73
CA PHE A 141 6.94 -14.44 -10.52
C PHE A 141 7.72 -15.64 -11.06
N GLU A 142 8.95 -15.43 -11.54
CA GLU A 142 9.81 -16.52 -12.00
C GLU A 142 10.20 -17.46 -10.84
N GLN A 143 10.51 -16.91 -9.66
CA GLN A 143 10.82 -17.70 -8.48
C GLN A 143 9.64 -18.59 -8.05
N VAL A 144 8.43 -18.06 -8.09
CA VAL A 144 7.21 -18.79 -7.70
C VAL A 144 6.78 -19.80 -8.78
N GLU A 145 6.86 -19.44 -10.06
CA GLU A 145 6.35 -20.29 -11.16
C GLU A 145 7.37 -21.32 -11.69
N GLU A 146 8.66 -21.00 -11.67
CA GLU A 146 9.70 -21.86 -12.28
C GLU A 146 10.57 -22.52 -11.22
N ASN A 147 10.89 -21.83 -10.12
CA ASN A 147 11.75 -22.35 -9.05
C ASN A 147 10.97 -23.00 -7.90
N ASN A 148 9.64 -23.15 -8.02
CA ASN A 148 8.75 -23.71 -7.00
C ASN A 148 8.91 -23.05 -5.61
N ALA A 149 9.23 -21.76 -5.56
CA ALA A 149 9.33 -21.05 -4.29
C ALA A 149 7.94 -20.94 -3.64
N ASN A 150 7.87 -21.12 -2.31
CA ASN A 150 6.61 -21.12 -1.59
C ASN A 150 5.97 -19.71 -1.62
N PRO A 151 4.81 -19.50 -2.28
CA PRO A 151 4.18 -18.18 -2.37
C PRO A 151 3.75 -17.62 -1.00
N THR A 152 3.54 -18.50 -0.01
CA THR A 152 3.20 -18.11 1.37
C THR A 152 4.32 -17.31 2.02
N ASP A 153 5.58 -17.67 1.76
CA ASP A 153 6.73 -16.99 2.36
C ASP A 153 6.84 -15.54 1.86
N TYR A 154 6.60 -15.33 0.56
CA TYR A 154 6.56 -13.99 -0.04
C TYR A 154 5.40 -13.17 0.53
N LEU A 155 4.21 -13.76 0.63
CA LEU A 155 3.02 -13.08 1.14
C LEU A 155 3.20 -12.66 2.60
N GLN A 156 3.68 -13.56 3.45
CA GLN A 156 3.97 -13.29 4.86
C GLN A 156 5.06 -12.23 5.01
N TYR A 157 6.14 -12.30 4.21
CA TYR A 157 7.21 -11.31 4.30
C TYR A 157 6.76 -9.90 3.87
N ILE A 158 5.94 -9.79 2.80
CA ILE A 158 5.34 -8.51 2.39
C ILE A 158 4.50 -7.92 3.54
N PHE A 159 3.64 -8.74 4.16
CA PHE A 159 2.80 -8.27 5.27
C PHE A 159 3.62 -7.89 6.50
N ALA A 160 4.67 -8.63 6.82
CA ALA A 160 5.51 -8.32 7.97
C ALA A 160 6.27 -6.99 7.76
N LYS A 161 6.72 -6.71 6.54
CA LYS A 161 7.30 -5.41 6.16
C LYS A 161 6.27 -4.29 6.22
N LEU A 162 5.04 -4.51 5.76
CA LEU A 162 3.95 -3.52 5.85
C LEU A 162 3.56 -3.22 7.29
N ILE A 163 3.51 -4.23 8.16
CA ILE A 163 3.28 -4.06 9.60
C ILE A 163 4.39 -3.21 10.21
N ALA A 164 5.66 -3.57 9.98
CA ALA A 164 6.80 -2.83 10.51
C ALA A 164 6.81 -1.36 10.06
N LEU A 165 6.52 -1.11 8.78
CA LEU A 165 6.39 0.26 8.25
C LEU A 165 5.22 1.03 8.89
N SER A 166 4.09 0.37 9.10
CA SER A 166 2.90 1.01 9.70
C SER A 166 3.12 1.33 11.18
N GLN A 167 3.81 0.46 11.91
CA GLN A 167 4.21 0.68 13.31
C GLN A 167 5.21 1.83 13.44
N ALA A 168 6.27 1.83 12.64
CA ALA A 168 7.27 2.90 12.67
C ALA A 168 6.65 4.29 12.43
N GLU A 169 5.65 4.37 11.55
CA GLU A 169 4.93 5.62 11.29
C GLU A 169 3.99 6.02 12.43
N TYR A 170 3.33 5.05 13.05
CA TYR A 170 2.52 5.27 14.25
C TYR A 170 3.38 5.80 15.40
N ASP A 171 4.55 5.20 15.63
CA ASP A 171 5.48 5.63 16.69
C ASP A 171 5.99 7.06 16.46
N VAL A 172 6.30 7.42 15.22
CA VAL A 172 6.67 8.81 14.85
C VAL A 172 5.53 9.76 15.15
N PHE A 173 4.29 9.42 14.75
CA PHE A 173 3.12 10.26 15.01
C PHE A 173 2.86 10.44 16.50
N HIS A 174 2.90 9.35 17.28
CA HIS A 174 2.71 9.39 18.73
C HIS A 174 3.81 10.16 19.45
N THR A 175 5.07 10.02 19.00
CA THR A 175 6.18 10.80 19.55
C THR A 175 5.96 12.30 19.34
N VAL A 176 5.52 12.71 18.14
CA VAL A 176 5.19 14.11 17.83
C VAL A 176 4.01 14.59 18.68
N GLN A 177 2.96 13.76 18.85
CA GLN A 177 1.79 14.12 19.65
C GLN A 177 2.12 14.27 21.15
N ILE A 178 2.94 13.37 21.71
CA ILE A 178 3.40 13.46 23.11
C ILE A 178 4.27 14.70 23.30
N GLN A 179 5.17 15.01 22.36
CA GLN A 179 5.98 16.23 22.42
C GLN A 179 5.12 17.49 22.33
N ALA A 180 4.10 17.50 21.47
CA ALA A 180 3.14 18.61 21.37
C ALA A 180 2.32 18.78 22.67
N ASN A 181 1.86 17.69 23.27
CA ASN A 181 1.07 17.73 24.52
C ASN A 181 1.90 18.08 25.76
N ARG A 182 3.22 17.84 25.73
CA ARG A 182 4.16 18.30 26.77
C ARG A 182 4.60 19.75 26.58
N ALA A 183 4.22 20.39 25.47
CA ALA A 183 4.71 21.71 25.11
C ALA A 183 3.84 22.84 25.69
N ASN A 184 4.25 23.32 26.88
CA ASN A 184 4.36 24.77 27.12
C ASN A 184 5.54 25.40 26.33
N TYR A 185 6.06 24.70 25.30
CA TYR A 185 7.31 24.98 24.59
C TYR A 185 7.12 25.28 23.08
N LEU A 186 5.89 25.22 22.55
CA LEU A 186 5.57 25.74 21.23
C LEU A 186 5.50 27.27 21.31
N ASN A 187 6.66 27.91 21.50
CA ASN A 187 6.74 29.35 21.40
C ASN A 187 6.78 29.76 19.93
N ILE A 188 6.43 31.03 19.67
CA ILE A 188 6.39 31.58 18.32
C ILE A 188 7.73 31.41 17.57
N TYR A 189 8.86 31.45 18.28
CA TYR A 189 10.18 31.29 17.66
C TYR A 189 10.39 29.89 17.10
N LEU A 190 10.04 28.84 17.85
CA LEU A 190 10.14 27.46 17.38
C LEU A 190 9.21 27.21 16.19
N ILE A 191 7.99 27.76 16.23
CA ILE A 191 7.03 27.66 15.12
C ILE A 191 7.58 28.34 13.87
N VAL A 192 8.11 29.56 13.99
CA VAL A 192 8.71 30.31 12.88
C VAL A 192 9.93 29.58 12.31
N GLU A 193 10.79 29.02 13.15
CA GLU A 193 11.96 28.24 12.73
C GLU A 193 11.54 26.97 11.96
N MET A 194 10.56 26.22 12.48
CA MET A 194 10.01 25.04 11.81
C MET A 194 9.39 25.40 10.46
N LEU A 195 8.68 26.52 10.38
CA LEU A 195 8.10 27.02 9.14
C LEU A 195 9.18 27.44 8.14
N GLN A 196 10.23 28.16 8.56
CA GLN A 196 11.34 28.54 7.69
C GLN A 196 12.05 27.33 7.10
N LYS A 197 12.42 26.34 7.94
CA LYS A 197 13.00 25.08 7.47
C LYS A 197 12.08 24.34 6.51
N HIS A 198 10.77 24.37 6.78
CA HIS A 198 9.79 23.79 5.87
C HIS A 198 9.76 24.53 4.53
N PHE A 199 9.73 25.86 4.52
CA PHE A 199 9.70 26.70 3.32
C PHE A 199 10.92 26.49 2.41
N GLU A 200 12.08 26.16 2.99
CA GLU A 200 13.31 25.84 2.25
C GLU A 200 13.29 24.45 1.60
N SER A 201 12.34 23.58 1.95
CA SER A 201 12.24 22.24 1.40
C SER A 201 11.56 22.19 0.01
N LYS A 202 11.85 21.14 -0.78
CA LYS A 202 11.15 20.93 -2.06
C LYS A 202 9.65 20.73 -1.84
N GLN A 203 8.83 21.48 -2.60
CA GLN A 203 7.35 21.45 -2.54
C GLN A 203 6.75 22.04 -1.24
N SER A 204 7.51 22.90 -0.57
CA SER A 204 7.13 23.53 0.70
C SER A 204 5.85 24.37 0.67
N SER A 205 5.39 24.80 -0.50
CA SER A 205 4.17 25.60 -0.63
C SER A 205 2.89 24.82 -0.30
N ARG A 206 2.89 23.49 -0.33
CA ARG A 206 1.66 22.69 -0.21
C ARG A 206 1.04 22.70 1.19
N LEU A 207 1.85 22.55 2.23
CA LEU A 207 1.40 22.49 3.63
C LEU A 207 0.82 23.84 4.11
N PRO A 208 1.49 24.98 3.88
CA PRO A 208 0.94 26.31 4.15
C PRO A 208 -0.35 26.60 3.39
N VAL A 209 -0.40 26.22 2.10
CA VAL A 209 -1.61 26.37 1.28
C VAL A 209 -2.75 25.55 1.86
N ILE A 210 -2.54 24.26 2.17
CA ILE A 210 -3.55 23.41 2.82
C ILE A 210 -4.00 24.03 4.16
N ALA A 211 -3.07 24.49 5.00
CA ALA A 211 -3.39 25.11 6.27
C ALA A 211 -4.31 26.33 6.11
N ILE A 212 -4.00 27.24 5.18
CA ILE A 212 -4.82 28.41 4.89
C ILE A 212 -6.21 28.00 4.38
N TYR A 213 -6.28 27.06 3.43
CA TYR A 213 -7.56 26.54 2.91
C TYR A 213 -8.36 25.74 3.94
N SER A 214 -7.76 25.32 5.05
CA SER A 214 -8.44 24.63 6.15
C SER A 214 -9.11 25.59 7.13
N ILE A 215 -8.66 26.86 7.20
CA ILE A 215 -9.18 27.85 8.17
C ILE A 215 -10.71 28.04 8.03
N PRO A 216 -11.29 28.20 6.83
CA PRO A 216 -12.74 28.34 6.69
C PRO A 216 -13.50 27.10 7.20
N ILE A 217 -13.00 25.90 6.91
CA ILE A 217 -13.61 24.62 7.30
C ILE A 217 -13.65 24.46 8.83
N PHE A 218 -12.59 24.87 9.51
CA PHE A 218 -12.55 24.89 10.98
C PHE A 218 -13.44 25.98 11.57
N SER A 219 -13.60 27.13 10.91
CA SER A 219 -14.47 28.23 11.37
C SER A 219 -15.96 27.88 11.31
N GLU A 220 -16.41 27.16 10.27
CA GLU A 220 -17.79 26.66 10.17
C GLU A 220 -18.08 25.57 11.22
N SER A 221 -17.10 24.70 11.48
CA SER A 221 -17.20 23.67 12.52
C SER A 221 -17.33 24.28 13.92
N TYR A 222 -16.62 25.38 14.20
CA TYR A 222 -16.71 26.12 15.47
C TYR A 222 -18.06 26.83 15.65
N ASN A 223 -18.60 27.43 14.59
CA ASN A 223 -19.90 28.11 14.65
C ASN A 223 -21.07 27.14 14.90
N ASN A 224 -21.02 25.91 14.38
CA ASN A 224 -22.05 24.89 14.66
C ASN A 224 -22.02 24.38 16.11
N THR A 225 -20.86 24.31 16.76
CA THR A 225 -20.78 23.94 18.19
C THR A 225 -21.37 24.98 19.13
N PHE A 226 -21.32 26.27 18.79
CA PHE A 226 -21.92 27.34 19.61
C PHE A 226 -23.45 27.43 19.46
N GLN A 227 -24.01 27.16 18.28
CA GLN A 227 -25.48 27.14 18.11
C GLN A 227 -26.18 25.99 18.84
N ILE A 228 -25.49 24.89 19.13
CA ILE A 228 -26.04 23.78 19.92
C ILE A 228 -26.02 24.11 21.43
N GLY A 229 -25.10 24.98 21.87
CA GLY A 229 -25.01 25.46 23.26
C GLY A 229 -26.11 26.46 23.63
N GLU A 230 -26.40 27.43 22.76
CA GLU A 230 -27.42 28.47 23.06
C GLU A 230 -28.87 27.95 23.00
N ASN A 231 -29.15 26.93 22.20
CA ASN A 231 -30.50 26.37 22.09
C ASN A 231 -30.94 25.52 23.30
N ASN A 232 -30.03 25.18 24.21
CA ASN A 232 -30.34 24.40 25.42
C ASN A 232 -30.51 25.25 26.69
N GLU A 233 -30.23 26.55 26.65
CA GLU A 233 -30.42 27.46 27.80
C GLU A 233 -31.76 28.21 27.81
N GLN A 234 -32.62 28.03 26.79
CA GLN A 234 -33.96 28.65 26.73
C GLN A 234 -35.13 27.68 27.00
N LYS A 235 -34.86 26.50 27.57
CA LYS A 235 -35.90 25.58 28.06
C LYS A 235 -35.63 25.15 29.51
N ILE A 236 -35.75 26.09 30.44
CA ILE A 236 -36.06 25.82 31.85
C ILE A 236 -37.12 26.83 32.29
#